data_AF-A0A1Z1W808-F1
#
_entry.id   AF-A0A1Z1W808-F1
#
_cell.length_a   1.000
_cell.length_b   1.000
_cell.length_c   1.000
_cell.angle_alpha   90.00
_cell.angle_beta   90.00
_cell.angle_gamma   90.00
#
_symmetry.space_group_name_H-M   'P 1'
#
loop_
_entity.id
_entity.type
_entity.pdbx_description
1 polymer ?
#
loop_
_entity_poly.entity_id
_entity_poly.type
_entity_poly.pdbx_seq_one_letter_code
_entity_poly.pdbx_strand_id
1 'polypeptide(L)'
;MLEDRTTASPTAPTVPSATPATHATPAPTAATAPGSETPWPTAYPSGYAVVDVETTGLSRDDRIISAAVYRLDARGEVEDHWYTLVNPQRDPGPVWIHGLTSDKLADAPLFADIAEEFATRLADRVLVAHNAVFDWSMIAREYARAERTAPVRQRLCTIALSKELGLPLPNHKLESLAAHFGVVQRQAHHALDDARVLAEAFRPSLRAAASDGVRLPLLECRPLTEWSDGGARIGRQGGPATGSSTSSFSAYSSYQSGSWRPSRKRPACPFPNPGRWEDGKPLKQGMRVAFSGDTSVDRELLEDRAFEAGLHIATSVSRLTSLLVTNDPDSGTSKTTKARAYGTPVIDEAAFGQLLQDVAPAETPAGTPGER
;
A
#
# COMPACT_ATOMS: atom_id res chain seq x y z
N MET A 1 27.13 42.93 62.65
CA MET A 1 27.46 43.21 64.06
C MET A 1 26.84 42.11 64.90
N LEU A 2 27.58 41.62 65.91
CA LEU A 2 27.41 40.41 66.76
C LEU A 2 27.90 39.11 66.06
N GLU A 3 29.13 38.60 66.27
CA GLU A 3 29.80 38.02 67.47
C GLU A 3 29.09 36.75 67.98
N ASP A 4 29.56 35.55 67.63
CA ASP A 4 30.63 34.72 68.24
C ASP A 4 30.33 34.26 69.69
N ARG A 5 30.30 32.94 69.90
CA ARG A 5 30.68 32.28 71.16
C ARG A 5 30.81 30.76 71.02
N THR A 6 32.03 30.33 71.31
CA THR A 6 32.57 28.99 71.51
C THR A 6 32.08 28.35 72.83
N THR A 7 31.93 27.03 72.89
CA THR A 7 32.22 26.22 74.10
C THR A 7 32.60 24.77 73.77
N ALA A 8 33.52 24.24 74.58
CA ALA A 8 34.29 22.99 74.42
C ALA A 8 33.71 21.77 75.18
N SER A 9 34.33 20.60 74.96
CA SER A 9 34.02 19.21 75.37
C SER A 9 33.86 18.89 76.88
N PRO A 10 33.44 17.64 77.22
CA PRO A 10 34.40 16.70 77.83
C PRO A 10 34.29 15.21 77.38
N THR A 11 35.21 14.41 77.91
CA THR A 11 35.82 13.10 77.54
C THR A 11 35.11 11.76 77.89
N ALA A 12 35.36 10.72 77.04
CA ALA A 12 35.65 9.25 77.25
C ALA A 12 34.59 8.32 77.95
N PRO A 13 34.48 6.97 77.67
CA PRO A 13 35.58 6.00 77.46
C PRO A 13 35.35 4.82 76.45
N THR A 14 36.41 3.99 76.35
CA THR A 14 36.75 2.83 75.49
C THR A 14 35.97 1.52 75.73
N VAL A 15 35.62 0.76 74.67
CA VAL A 15 35.45 -0.73 74.65
C VAL A 15 35.63 -1.28 73.20
N PRO A 16 35.85 -2.60 72.93
CA PRO A 16 37.06 -3.13 72.30
C PRO A 16 36.88 -3.64 70.85
N SER A 17 38.03 -3.91 70.22
CA SER A 17 38.19 -4.54 68.89
C SER A 17 37.37 -5.83 68.71
N ALA A 18 36.67 -5.91 67.58
CA ALA A 18 36.24 -7.15 66.95
C ALA A 18 36.91 -7.28 65.58
N THR A 19 37.62 -8.38 65.38
CA THR A 19 38.24 -8.80 64.11
C THR A 19 37.14 -9.11 63.08
N PRO A 20 37.16 -8.56 61.85
CA PRO A 20 36.30 -9.08 60.80
C PRO A 20 36.92 -10.35 60.21
N ALA A 21 36.16 -11.43 60.26
CA ALA A 21 36.43 -12.67 59.53
C ALA A 21 36.34 -12.43 58.02
N THR A 22 37.27 -13.04 57.31
CA THR A 22 37.42 -13.03 55.85
C THR A 22 36.17 -13.62 55.17
N HIS A 23 35.34 -12.79 54.56
CA HIS A 23 34.33 -13.26 53.61
C HIS A 23 34.99 -13.41 52.24
N ALA A 24 35.14 -14.66 51.79
CA ALA A 24 35.57 -15.00 50.45
C ALA A 24 34.56 -14.45 49.42
N THR A 25 35.06 -13.65 48.49
CA THR A 25 34.34 -13.15 47.31
C THR A 25 33.95 -14.34 46.41
N PRO A 26 32.68 -14.46 45.97
CA PRO A 26 32.34 -15.46 44.95
C PRO A 26 32.99 -15.07 43.61
N ALA A 27 33.59 -16.05 42.96
CA ALA A 27 34.20 -15.92 41.64
C ALA A 27 33.21 -15.35 40.61
N PRO A 28 33.67 -14.55 39.64
CA PRO A 28 32.79 -14.02 38.60
C PRO A 28 32.22 -15.18 37.78
N THR A 29 30.89 -15.28 37.79
CA THR A 29 30.13 -16.14 36.88
C THR A 29 30.54 -15.79 35.45
N ALA A 30 30.94 -16.81 34.69
CA ALA A 30 31.39 -16.67 33.32
C ALA A 30 30.42 -15.78 32.51
N ALA A 31 30.97 -14.73 31.91
CA ALA A 31 30.25 -13.89 30.96
C ALA A 31 29.74 -14.76 29.82
N THR A 32 28.42 -14.76 29.62
CA THR A 32 27.76 -15.29 28.43
C THR A 32 28.43 -14.68 27.20
N ALA A 33 28.97 -15.52 26.33
CA ALA A 33 29.52 -15.11 25.04
C ALA A 33 28.48 -14.28 24.26
N PRO A 34 28.87 -13.25 23.48
CA PRO A 34 27.94 -12.56 22.60
C PRO A 34 27.26 -13.59 21.70
N GLY A 35 25.93 -13.63 21.75
CA GLY A 35 25.12 -14.59 21.01
C GLY A 35 25.49 -14.58 19.54
N SER A 36 25.65 -15.77 18.96
CA SER A 36 25.81 -15.96 17.53
C SER A 36 24.61 -15.34 16.82
N GLU A 37 24.77 -14.13 16.27
CA GLU A 37 23.80 -13.54 15.35
C GLU A 37 23.58 -14.54 14.22
N THR A 38 22.33 -14.91 13.96
CA THR A 38 21.97 -15.74 12.81
C THR A 38 22.59 -15.11 11.56
N PRO A 39 23.37 -15.86 10.76
CA PRO A 39 24.01 -15.30 9.57
C PRO A 39 22.95 -14.72 8.64
N TRP A 40 23.19 -13.51 8.11
CA TRP A 40 22.26 -12.85 7.21
C TRP A 40 22.01 -13.73 5.96
N PRO A 41 20.76 -13.96 5.53
CA PRO A 41 20.49 -14.87 4.42
C PRO A 41 21.16 -14.42 3.12
N THR A 42 21.97 -15.29 2.51
CA THR A 42 22.69 -14.98 1.26
C THR A 42 21.77 -14.80 0.05
N ALA A 43 20.54 -15.32 0.12
CA ALA A 43 19.52 -15.15 -0.91
C ALA A 43 18.79 -13.79 -0.84
N TYR A 44 19.03 -12.98 0.20
CA TYR A 44 18.39 -11.68 0.33
C TYR A 44 19.05 -10.63 -0.60
N PRO A 45 18.27 -9.66 -1.09
CA PRO A 45 18.80 -8.54 -1.86
C PRO A 45 19.90 -7.77 -1.14
N SER A 46 20.85 -7.23 -1.90
CA SER A 46 21.95 -6.39 -1.42
C SER A 46 21.52 -4.96 -1.08
N GLY A 47 20.30 -4.56 -1.43
CA GLY A 47 19.76 -3.25 -1.14
C GLY A 47 18.31 -3.11 -1.57
N TYR A 48 17.66 -2.11 -0.99
CA TYR A 48 16.24 -1.81 -1.20
C TYR A 48 16.08 -0.33 -1.54
N ALA A 49 15.02 -0.02 -2.28
CA ALA A 49 14.53 1.33 -2.49
C ALA A 49 13.08 1.36 -1.99
N VAL A 50 12.86 1.97 -0.83
CA VAL A 50 11.51 2.15 -0.30
C VAL A 50 10.89 3.35 -0.99
N VAL A 51 9.77 3.14 -1.67
CA VAL A 51 9.13 4.12 -2.53
C VAL A 51 7.71 4.37 -2.07
N ASP A 52 7.30 5.62 -2.14
CA ASP A 52 5.91 6.04 -2.06
C ASP A 52 5.67 7.15 -3.09
N VAL A 53 4.50 7.12 -3.73
CA VAL A 53 4.09 8.12 -4.72
C VAL A 53 2.69 8.65 -4.44
N GLU A 54 2.54 9.98 -4.52
CA GLU A 54 1.23 10.62 -4.58
C GLU A 54 0.82 10.81 -6.03
N THR A 55 -0.48 10.75 -6.31
CA THR A 55 -0.99 10.68 -7.69
C THR A 55 -2.25 11.48 -7.92
N THR A 56 -2.55 11.82 -9.17
CA THR A 56 -3.82 12.48 -9.56
C THR A 56 -5.05 11.59 -9.38
N GLY A 57 -4.85 10.29 -9.13
CA GLY A 57 -5.89 9.27 -9.04
C GLY A 57 -5.32 7.87 -9.23
N LEU A 58 -6.20 6.87 -9.36
CA LEU A 58 -5.81 5.45 -9.42
C LEU A 58 -5.95 4.80 -10.81
N SER A 59 -6.37 5.57 -11.80
CA SER A 59 -6.68 5.11 -13.16
C SER A 59 -5.40 4.91 -13.99
N ARG A 60 -5.54 4.30 -15.17
CA ARG A 60 -4.40 4.10 -16.08
C ARG A 60 -3.76 5.41 -16.55
N ASP A 61 -4.57 6.45 -16.71
CA ASP A 61 -4.17 7.74 -17.26
C ASP A 61 -3.72 8.73 -16.16
N ASP A 62 -3.80 8.34 -14.89
CA ASP A 62 -3.37 9.16 -13.78
C ASP A 62 -1.84 9.31 -13.72
N ARG A 63 -1.42 10.41 -13.10
CA ARG A 63 -0.04 10.90 -13.11
C ARG A 63 0.54 10.93 -11.70
N ILE A 64 1.85 10.75 -11.60
CA ILE A 64 2.58 10.99 -10.35
C ILE A 64 2.65 12.51 -10.10
N ILE A 65 2.36 12.94 -8.88
CA ILE A 65 2.44 14.36 -8.44
C ILE A 65 3.47 14.59 -7.33
N SER A 66 3.90 13.53 -6.65
CA SER A 66 5.12 13.55 -5.85
C SER A 66 5.68 12.15 -5.71
N ALA A 67 6.99 12.05 -5.52
CA ALA A 67 7.69 10.77 -5.36
C ALA A 67 8.72 10.90 -4.24
N ALA A 68 8.79 9.87 -3.40
CA ALA A 68 9.83 9.73 -2.38
C ALA A 68 10.56 8.40 -2.54
N VAL A 69 11.86 8.41 -2.27
CA VAL A 69 12.69 7.20 -2.20
C VAL A 69 13.58 7.24 -0.96
N TYR A 70 13.57 6.19 -0.17
CA TYR A 70 14.59 5.90 0.83
C TYR A 70 15.44 4.73 0.34
N ARG A 71 16.74 4.96 0.16
CA ARG A 71 17.68 3.90 -0.21
C ARG A 71 18.16 3.20 1.05
N LEU A 72 17.97 1.90 1.10
CA LEU A 72 18.38 1.07 2.23
C LEU A 72 19.44 0.05 1.82
N ASP A 73 20.38 -0.22 2.73
CA ASP A 73 21.35 -1.28 2.56
C ASP A 73 20.71 -2.69 2.68
N ALA A 74 21.52 -3.74 2.55
CA ALA A 74 21.08 -5.13 2.65
C ALA A 74 20.37 -5.48 3.98
N ARG A 75 20.62 -4.72 5.06
CA ARG A 75 20.08 -4.92 6.41
C ARG A 75 18.94 -3.96 6.76
N GLY A 76 18.51 -3.14 5.80
CA GLY A 76 17.44 -2.17 5.96
C GLY A 76 17.87 -0.88 6.66
N GLU A 77 19.17 -0.57 6.73
CA GLU A 77 19.65 0.72 7.23
C GLU A 77 19.52 1.79 6.14
N VAL A 78 19.05 2.98 6.51
CA VAL A 78 18.91 4.11 5.58
C VAL A 78 20.28 4.64 5.19
N GLU A 79 20.56 4.67 3.88
CA GLU A 79 21.75 5.27 3.29
C GLU A 79 21.51 6.74 2.93
N ASP A 80 20.41 7.00 2.20
CA ASP A 80 19.96 8.33 1.83
C ASP A 80 18.44 8.35 1.58
N HIS A 81 17.91 9.55 1.32
CA HIS A 81 16.55 9.73 0.83
C HIS A 81 16.49 10.83 -0.23
N TRP A 82 15.42 10.80 -1.02
CA TRP A 82 15.12 11.76 -2.06
C TRP A 82 13.61 11.99 -2.10
N TYR A 83 13.20 13.22 -2.37
CA TYR A 83 11.80 13.59 -2.56
C TYR A 83 11.69 14.72 -3.57
N THR A 84 10.66 14.65 -4.42
CA THR A 84 10.33 15.73 -5.33
C THR A 84 8.82 15.82 -5.53
N LEU A 85 8.35 17.04 -5.80
CA LEU A 85 7.08 17.25 -6.46
C LEU A 85 7.24 16.97 -7.97
N VAL A 86 6.12 16.67 -8.63
CA VAL A 86 6.05 16.44 -10.07
C VAL A 86 4.85 17.20 -10.61
N ASN A 87 5.06 18.01 -11.63
CA ASN A 87 3.96 18.68 -12.33
C ASN A 87 3.26 17.67 -13.26
N PRO A 88 1.99 17.31 -13.01
CA PRO A 88 1.28 16.32 -13.80
C PRO A 88 0.73 16.90 -15.13
N GLN A 89 0.84 18.22 -15.33
CA GLN A 89 0.26 19.00 -16.42
C GLN A 89 -1.26 18.82 -16.56
N ARG A 90 -1.93 18.63 -15.43
CA ARG A 90 -3.39 18.43 -15.32
C ARG A 90 -3.85 18.73 -13.89
N ASP A 91 -5.15 18.55 -13.66
CA ASP A 91 -5.73 18.59 -12.32
C ASP A 91 -5.00 17.62 -11.37
N PRO A 92 -4.60 18.08 -10.17
CA PRO A 92 -3.85 17.29 -9.20
C PRO A 92 -4.66 16.18 -8.54
N GLY A 93 -5.96 16.08 -8.81
CA GLY A 93 -6.83 15.09 -8.20
C GLY A 93 -7.28 15.50 -6.79
N PRO A 94 -7.47 14.54 -5.87
CA PRO A 94 -8.10 14.77 -4.57
C PRO A 94 -7.16 15.49 -3.60
N VAL A 95 -6.98 16.80 -3.77
CA VAL A 95 -6.10 17.66 -2.95
C VAL A 95 -6.36 17.53 -1.45
N TRP A 96 -7.58 17.20 -1.02
CA TRP A 96 -7.90 16.98 0.40
C TRP A 96 -7.22 15.75 1.01
N ILE A 97 -6.65 14.85 0.20
CA ILE A 97 -5.87 13.69 0.64
C ILE A 97 -4.42 14.11 0.88
N HIS A 98 -3.73 14.57 -0.17
CA HIS A 98 -2.28 14.80 -0.16
C HIS A 98 -1.86 16.27 0.01
N GLY A 99 -2.79 17.22 -0.05
CA GLY A 99 -2.52 18.65 0.17
C GLY A 99 -1.71 19.37 -0.93
N LEU A 100 -1.57 18.74 -2.11
CA LEU A 100 -0.82 19.29 -3.26
C LEU A 100 -1.78 19.97 -4.24
N THR A 101 -1.81 21.30 -4.21
CA THR A 101 -2.63 22.12 -5.11
C THR A 101 -1.95 22.33 -6.45
N SER A 102 -2.72 22.72 -7.47
CA SER A 102 -2.18 23.12 -8.78
C SER A 102 -1.09 24.18 -8.66
N ASP A 103 -1.28 25.17 -7.77
CA ASP A 103 -0.30 26.24 -7.53
C ASP A 103 1.03 25.71 -6.98
N LYS A 104 1.01 24.71 -6.08
CA LYS A 104 2.23 24.07 -5.55
C LYS A 104 2.96 23.25 -6.61
N LEU A 105 2.24 22.72 -7.58
CA LEU A 105 2.78 21.83 -8.62
C LEU A 105 3.14 22.57 -9.91
N ALA A 106 2.72 23.83 -10.08
CA ALA A 106 2.91 24.58 -11.32
C ALA A 106 4.39 24.70 -11.72
N ASP A 107 5.26 24.99 -10.75
CA ASP A 107 6.71 25.16 -10.95
C ASP A 107 7.51 23.87 -10.66
N ALA A 108 6.84 22.77 -10.33
CA ALA A 108 7.50 21.49 -10.13
C ALA A 108 8.02 20.92 -11.47
N PRO A 109 9.10 20.11 -11.46
CA PRO A 109 9.60 19.48 -12.68
C PRO A 109 8.58 18.51 -13.29
N LEU A 110 8.65 18.28 -14.59
CA LEU A 110 7.88 17.21 -15.23
C LEU A 110 8.48 15.85 -14.86
N PHE A 111 7.72 14.78 -15.02
CA PHE A 111 8.25 13.43 -14.81
C PHE A 111 9.47 13.14 -15.69
N ALA A 112 9.45 13.59 -16.96
CA ALA A 112 10.57 13.39 -17.88
C ALA A 112 11.87 14.04 -17.38
N ASP A 113 11.78 15.15 -16.65
CA ASP A 113 12.92 15.87 -16.10
C ASP A 113 13.55 15.13 -14.91
N ILE A 114 12.73 14.42 -14.12
CA ILE A 114 13.20 13.65 -12.95
C ILE A 114 13.50 12.19 -13.26
N ALA A 115 13.15 11.68 -14.45
CA ALA A 115 13.19 10.26 -14.76
C ALA A 115 14.58 9.64 -14.59
N GLU A 116 15.65 10.38 -14.92
CA GLU A 116 17.03 9.90 -14.78
C GLU A 116 17.50 9.88 -13.31
N GLU A 117 17.18 10.92 -12.54
CA GLU A 117 17.49 10.92 -11.11
C GLU A 117 16.70 9.81 -10.40
N PHE A 118 15.41 9.69 -10.68
CA PHE A 118 14.58 8.63 -10.08
C PHE A 118 15.12 7.24 -10.46
N ALA A 119 15.58 7.04 -11.70
CA ALA A 119 16.20 5.78 -12.13
C ALA A 119 17.46 5.47 -11.31
N THR A 120 18.28 6.50 -11.09
CA THR A 120 19.51 6.39 -10.26
C THR A 120 19.17 5.98 -8.82
N ARG A 121 18.08 6.49 -8.24
CA ARG A 121 17.65 6.11 -6.88
C ARG A 121 17.13 4.67 -6.80
N LEU A 122 16.57 4.14 -7.90
CA LEU A 122 15.97 2.80 -7.98
C LEU A 122 16.95 1.70 -8.43
N ALA A 123 18.06 2.06 -9.07
CA ALA A 123 18.97 1.12 -9.71
C ALA A 123 19.54 0.08 -8.72
N ASP A 124 19.68 -1.16 -9.21
CA ASP A 124 20.27 -2.31 -8.52
C ASP A 124 19.64 -2.63 -7.15
N ARG A 125 18.36 -2.27 -6.97
CA ARG A 125 17.62 -2.42 -5.72
C ARG A 125 16.27 -3.09 -5.94
N VAL A 126 15.78 -3.75 -4.90
CA VAL A 126 14.39 -4.18 -4.84
C VAL A 126 13.52 -2.98 -4.46
N LEU A 127 12.50 -2.70 -5.27
CA LEU A 127 11.50 -1.68 -4.93
C LEU A 127 10.63 -2.20 -3.78
N VAL A 128 10.56 -1.46 -2.68
CA VAL A 128 9.72 -1.78 -1.54
C VAL A 128 8.64 -0.72 -1.44
N ALA A 129 7.39 -1.12 -1.35
CA ALA A 129 6.27 -0.21 -1.15
C ALA A 129 5.19 -0.89 -0.32
N HIS A 130 4.33 -0.09 0.32
CA HIS A 130 3.32 -0.66 1.20
C HIS A 130 2.28 -1.46 0.40
N ASN A 131 1.83 -0.88 -0.72
CA ASN A 131 1.06 -1.55 -1.76
C ASN A 131 1.85 -1.57 -3.08
N ALA A 132 2.92 -2.36 -3.13
CA ALA A 132 3.88 -2.28 -4.24
C ALA A 132 3.33 -2.55 -5.65
N VAL A 133 2.13 -3.10 -5.82
CA VAL A 133 1.48 -3.19 -7.15
C VAL A 133 1.11 -1.79 -7.66
N PHE A 134 0.55 -0.96 -6.78
CA PHE A 134 0.09 0.37 -7.10
C PHE A 134 1.27 1.28 -7.49
N ASP A 135 2.24 1.43 -6.58
CA ASP A 135 3.42 2.29 -6.80
C ASP A 135 4.18 1.88 -8.07
N TRP A 136 4.42 0.58 -8.24
CA TRP A 136 5.07 0.06 -9.44
C TRP A 136 4.29 0.38 -10.70
N SER A 137 2.96 0.26 -10.69
CA SER A 137 2.14 0.54 -11.87
C SER A 137 2.23 2.02 -12.28
N MET A 138 2.22 2.93 -11.30
CA MET A 138 2.35 4.37 -11.57
C MET A 138 3.73 4.72 -12.11
N ILE A 139 4.78 4.19 -11.48
CA ILE A 139 6.17 4.37 -11.92
C ILE A 139 6.35 3.81 -13.33
N ALA A 140 5.97 2.56 -13.58
CA ALA A 140 6.12 1.93 -14.88
C ALA A 140 5.41 2.70 -16.00
N ARG A 141 4.22 3.26 -15.73
CA ARG A 141 3.47 4.08 -16.70
C ARG A 141 4.15 5.42 -16.99
N GLU A 142 4.65 6.10 -15.96
CA GLU A 142 5.38 7.36 -16.17
C GLU A 142 6.68 7.14 -16.94
N TYR A 143 7.41 6.07 -16.65
CA TYR A 143 8.58 5.68 -17.45
C TYR A 143 8.19 5.35 -18.89
N ALA A 144 7.10 4.59 -19.11
CA ALA A 144 6.61 4.29 -20.45
C ALA A 144 6.25 5.56 -21.24
N ARG A 145 5.60 6.54 -20.60
CA ARG A 145 5.29 7.86 -21.21
C ARG A 145 6.54 8.67 -21.53
N ALA A 146 7.59 8.51 -20.73
CA ALA A 146 8.90 9.11 -20.99
C ALA A 146 9.74 8.28 -21.99
N GLU A 147 9.15 7.29 -22.66
CA GLU A 147 9.83 6.36 -23.58
C GLU A 147 11.05 5.66 -22.95
N ARG A 148 10.96 5.36 -21.67
CA ARG A 148 12.02 4.76 -20.85
C ARG A 148 11.48 3.52 -20.12
N THR A 149 12.39 2.72 -19.56
CA THR A 149 12.05 1.62 -18.67
C THR A 149 12.64 1.89 -17.30
N ALA A 150 11.84 1.75 -16.24
CA ALA A 150 12.34 1.87 -14.87
C ALA A 150 13.37 0.75 -14.58
N PRO A 151 14.50 1.04 -13.92
CA PRO A 151 15.56 0.06 -13.67
C PRO A 151 15.25 -0.87 -12.48
N VAL A 152 14.01 -1.35 -12.38
CA VAL A 152 13.54 -2.20 -11.29
C VAL A 152 13.18 -3.57 -11.84
N ARG A 153 13.82 -4.61 -11.31
CA ARG A 153 13.55 -6.01 -11.72
C ARG A 153 12.57 -6.72 -10.79
N GLN A 154 12.59 -6.37 -9.51
CA GLN A 154 11.78 -7.01 -8.48
C GLN A 154 11.23 -5.97 -7.51
N ARG A 155 10.08 -6.29 -6.94
CA ARG A 155 9.41 -5.52 -5.89
C ARG A 155 9.00 -6.40 -4.72
N LEU A 156 8.88 -5.77 -3.55
CA LEU A 156 8.37 -6.36 -2.32
C LEU A 156 7.23 -5.50 -1.79
N CYS A 157 6.12 -6.15 -1.46
CA CYS A 157 4.96 -5.51 -0.84
C CYS A 157 5.00 -5.75 0.68
N THR A 158 5.02 -4.70 1.50
CA THR A 158 5.10 -4.91 2.96
C THR A 158 3.80 -5.45 3.56
N ILE A 159 2.65 -5.28 2.89
CA ILE A 159 1.42 -6.01 3.25
C ILE A 159 1.66 -7.51 3.14
N ALA A 160 2.22 -7.97 2.01
CA ALA A 160 2.54 -9.38 1.80
C ALA A 160 3.56 -9.87 2.85
N LEU A 161 4.64 -9.12 3.07
CA LEU A 161 5.64 -9.47 4.08
C LEU A 161 5.04 -9.57 5.49
N SER A 162 4.19 -8.61 5.89
CA SER A 162 3.54 -8.65 7.21
C SER A 162 2.62 -9.86 7.38
N LYS A 163 1.98 -10.33 6.30
CA LYS A 163 1.16 -11.55 6.29
C LYS A 163 2.04 -12.81 6.39
N GLU A 164 3.15 -12.87 5.66
CA GLU A 164 4.13 -13.98 5.73
C GLU A 164 4.76 -14.10 7.12
N LEU A 165 5.04 -12.97 7.77
CA LEU A 165 5.53 -12.90 9.15
C LEU A 165 4.46 -13.21 10.20
N GLY A 166 3.18 -13.35 9.81
CA GLY A 166 2.09 -13.57 10.75
C GLY A 166 1.92 -12.43 11.77
N LEU A 167 2.25 -11.19 11.40
CA LEU A 167 2.16 -10.05 12.33
C LEU A 167 0.71 -9.84 12.78
N PRO A 168 0.46 -9.59 14.09
CA PRO A 168 -0.88 -9.44 14.64
C PRO A 168 -1.46 -8.04 14.36
N LEU A 169 -1.59 -7.67 13.09
CA LEU A 169 -2.10 -6.37 12.66
C LEU A 169 -3.63 -6.39 12.48
N PRO A 170 -4.35 -5.33 12.87
CA PRO A 170 -5.81 -5.29 12.71
C PRO A 170 -6.26 -5.25 11.24
N ASN A 171 -5.55 -4.52 10.37
CA ASN A 171 -5.95 -4.30 8.98
C ASN A 171 -4.78 -4.22 7.98
N HIS A 172 -3.55 -4.52 8.40
CA HIS A 172 -2.32 -4.43 7.59
C HIS A 172 -2.06 -3.09 6.88
N LYS A 173 -2.83 -2.02 7.19
CA LYS A 173 -2.55 -0.68 6.68
C LYS A 173 -1.20 -0.16 7.21
N LEU A 174 -0.64 0.85 6.56
CA LEU A 174 0.67 1.41 6.91
C LEU A 174 0.69 1.88 8.36
N GLU A 175 -0.38 2.53 8.81
CA GLU A 175 -0.49 3.04 10.18
C GLU A 175 -0.48 1.89 11.20
N SER A 176 -1.12 0.77 10.87
CA SER A 176 -1.12 -0.42 11.74
C SER A 176 0.25 -1.08 11.81
N LEU A 177 0.94 -1.19 10.67
CA LEU A 177 2.29 -1.73 10.59
C LEU A 177 3.27 -0.84 11.36
N ALA A 178 3.18 0.48 11.15
CA ALA A 178 3.99 1.48 11.84
C ALA A 178 3.76 1.43 13.37
N ALA A 179 2.50 1.42 13.80
CA ALA A 179 2.13 1.33 15.21
C ALA A 179 2.67 0.06 15.88
N HIS A 180 2.65 -1.08 15.17
CA HIS A 180 3.21 -2.34 15.68
C HIS A 180 4.70 -2.23 16.01
N PHE A 181 5.47 -1.47 15.22
CA PHE A 181 6.89 -1.24 15.43
C PHE A 181 7.21 0.06 16.19
N GLY A 182 6.20 0.77 16.70
CA GLY A 182 6.39 2.03 17.44
C GLY A 182 6.84 3.20 16.56
N VAL A 183 6.61 3.13 15.24
CA VAL A 183 6.94 4.20 14.30
C VAL A 183 5.80 5.21 14.27
N VAL A 184 6.12 6.49 14.49
CA VAL A 184 5.15 7.58 14.47
C VAL A 184 5.10 8.20 13.08
N GLN A 185 3.92 8.24 12.48
CA GLN A 185 3.63 9.01 11.27
C GLN A 185 3.23 10.44 11.65
N ARG A 186 3.81 11.43 10.98
CA ARG A 186 3.63 12.85 11.26
C ARG A 186 2.66 13.50 10.27
N GLN A 187 2.74 13.10 9.00
CA GLN A 187 1.98 13.65 7.89
C GLN A 187 1.53 12.52 6.98
N ALA A 188 0.38 11.93 7.29
CA ALA A 188 -0.22 10.91 6.42
C ALA A 188 -0.53 11.51 5.04
N HIS A 189 -0.35 10.70 3.99
CA HIS A 189 -0.54 11.11 2.59
C HIS A 189 0.46 12.20 2.15
N HIS A 190 1.66 12.13 2.68
CA HIS A 190 2.80 12.89 2.21
C HIS A 190 3.92 11.91 1.88
N ALA A 191 4.20 11.69 0.59
CA ALA A 191 5.10 10.63 0.13
C ALA A 191 6.43 10.53 0.90
N LEU A 192 7.07 11.66 1.25
CA LEU A 192 8.31 11.61 2.03
C LEU A 192 8.13 11.01 3.44
N ASP A 193 7.04 11.35 4.15
CA ASP A 193 6.80 10.81 5.49
C ASP A 193 6.28 9.38 5.42
N ASP A 194 5.46 9.06 4.42
CA ASP A 194 4.95 7.70 4.21
C ASP A 194 6.08 6.73 3.84
N ALA A 195 6.99 7.12 2.94
CA ALA A 195 8.19 6.35 2.64
C ALA A 195 9.15 6.23 3.83
N ARG A 196 9.28 7.28 4.66
CA ARG A 196 10.07 7.24 5.91
C ARG A 196 9.49 6.22 6.88
N VAL A 197 8.20 6.33 7.17
CA VAL A 197 7.46 5.44 8.07
C VAL A 197 7.57 4.00 7.60
N LEU A 198 7.41 3.79 6.28
CA LEU A 198 7.57 2.49 5.68
C LEU A 198 9.00 1.95 5.81
N ALA A 199 10.04 2.78 5.60
CA ALA A 199 11.43 2.37 5.77
C ALA A 199 11.75 1.98 7.21
N GLU A 200 11.30 2.79 8.18
CA GLU A 200 11.47 2.53 9.61
C GLU A 200 10.73 1.26 10.06
N ALA A 201 9.55 0.96 9.51
CA ALA A 201 8.80 -0.26 9.79
C ALA A 201 9.30 -1.49 9.01
N PHE A 202 9.87 -1.28 7.82
CA PHE A 202 10.41 -2.33 6.97
C PHE A 202 11.69 -2.94 7.57
N ARG A 203 12.58 -2.12 8.16
CA ARG A 203 13.82 -2.59 8.80
C ARG A 203 13.58 -3.71 9.84
N PRO A 204 12.73 -3.55 10.88
CA PRO A 204 12.47 -4.62 11.83
C PRO A 204 11.70 -5.79 11.18
N SER A 205 10.81 -5.54 10.20
CA SER A 205 10.15 -6.62 9.44
C SER A 205 11.16 -7.49 8.68
N LEU A 206 12.14 -6.88 8.03
CA LEU A 206 13.20 -7.55 7.29
C LEU A 206 14.09 -8.38 8.21
N ARG A 207 14.43 -7.82 9.39
CA ARG A 207 15.23 -8.51 10.41
C ARG A 207 14.48 -9.68 11.03
N ALA A 208 13.18 -9.54 11.30
CA ALA A 208 12.33 -10.65 11.74
C ALA A 208 12.30 -11.76 10.67
N ALA A 209 12.09 -11.40 9.40
CA ALA A 209 12.11 -12.37 8.30
C ALA A 209 13.45 -13.12 8.22
N ALA A 210 14.57 -12.40 8.34
CA ALA A 210 15.91 -13.01 8.34
C ALA A 210 16.13 -13.95 9.54
N SER A 211 15.71 -13.53 10.73
CA SER A 211 15.80 -14.34 11.97
C SER A 211 14.97 -15.62 11.87
N ASP A 212 13.77 -15.54 11.30
CA ASP A 212 12.82 -16.64 11.22
C ASP A 212 13.01 -17.51 9.96
N GLY A 213 14.01 -17.19 9.13
CA GLY A 213 14.30 -17.91 7.88
C GLY A 213 13.20 -17.78 6.82
N VAL A 214 12.39 -16.73 6.89
CA VAL A 214 11.29 -16.46 5.95
C VAL A 214 11.86 -16.06 4.60
N ARG A 215 11.37 -16.68 3.51
CA ARG A 215 11.72 -16.22 2.17
C ARG A 215 10.97 -14.92 1.87
N LEU A 216 11.69 -13.88 1.44
CA LEU A 216 11.05 -12.62 1.06
C LEU A 216 10.07 -12.81 -0.12
N PRO A 217 8.85 -12.22 -0.07
CA PRO A 217 7.84 -12.33 -1.11
C PRO A 217 8.15 -11.39 -2.29
N LEU A 218 9.27 -11.65 -2.97
CA LEU A 218 9.72 -10.87 -4.13
C LEU A 218 8.88 -11.23 -5.37
N LEU A 219 8.35 -10.21 -6.04
CA LEU A 219 7.64 -10.33 -7.30
C LEU A 219 8.39 -9.61 -8.42
N GLU A 220 8.34 -10.13 -9.63
CA GLU A 220 8.96 -9.48 -10.79
C GLU A 220 8.23 -8.20 -11.20
N CYS A 221 9.00 -7.20 -11.57
CA CYS A 221 8.54 -5.97 -12.19
C CYS A 221 8.55 -6.16 -13.70
N ARG A 222 7.40 -6.55 -14.27
CA ARG A 222 7.27 -6.68 -15.72
C ARG A 222 7.11 -5.30 -16.37
N PRO A 223 7.81 -5.01 -17.49
CA PRO A 223 7.58 -3.81 -18.26
C PRO A 223 6.13 -3.75 -18.73
N LEU A 224 5.51 -2.57 -18.67
CA LEU A 224 4.23 -2.33 -19.33
C LEU A 224 4.52 -2.09 -20.83
N THR A 225 4.42 -3.14 -21.64
CA THR A 225 4.67 -3.07 -23.10
C THR A 225 3.48 -2.54 -23.90
N GLU A 226 2.35 -2.29 -23.24
CA GLU A 226 1.10 -1.86 -23.87
C GLU A 226 0.83 -0.38 -23.57
N TRP A 227 1.66 0.51 -24.11
CA TRP A 227 1.30 1.92 -24.22
C TRP A 227 1.48 2.38 -25.67
N SER A 228 0.38 2.37 -26.41
CA SER A 228 0.25 3.13 -27.65
C SER A 228 -0.58 4.36 -27.32
N ASP A 229 0.01 5.56 -27.45
CA ASP A 229 -0.72 6.82 -27.40
C ASP A 229 -1.82 6.77 -28.46
N GLY A 230 -3.06 6.56 -28.03
CA GLY A 230 -4.25 6.70 -28.86
C GLY A 230 -4.54 8.17 -29.13
N GLY A 231 -3.60 8.86 -29.78
CA GLY A 231 -3.81 10.19 -30.33
C GLY A 231 -4.82 10.11 -31.47
N ALA A 232 -5.88 10.91 -31.37
CA ALA A 232 -6.85 11.12 -32.42
C ALA A 232 -6.15 11.38 -33.77
N ARG A 233 -6.33 10.49 -34.74
CA ARG A 233 -6.09 10.78 -36.16
C ARG A 233 -7.33 10.43 -36.97
N ILE A 234 -7.99 11.50 -37.43
CA ILE A 234 -8.96 11.47 -38.51
C ILE A 234 -8.20 11.10 -39.80
N GLY A 235 -8.60 10.05 -40.52
CA GLY A 235 -8.16 9.83 -41.90
C GLY A 235 -8.11 8.39 -42.44
N ARG A 236 -9.27 7.89 -42.90
CA ARG A 236 -9.55 7.15 -44.16
C ARG A 236 -8.82 5.85 -44.56
N GLN A 237 -9.65 4.94 -45.13
CA GLN A 237 -9.41 3.69 -45.90
C GLN A 237 -9.36 2.41 -45.04
N GLY A 238 -10.14 1.34 -45.24
CA GLY A 238 -10.87 0.88 -46.42
C GLY A 238 -10.08 -0.23 -47.13
N GLY A 239 -10.23 -1.51 -46.72
CA GLY A 239 -9.78 -2.69 -47.47
C GLY A 239 -9.22 -3.85 -46.62
N PRO A 240 -9.72 -5.10 -46.76
CA PRO A 240 -9.28 -6.26 -45.97
C PRO A 240 -8.26 -7.14 -46.72
N ALA A 241 -7.47 -7.94 -45.99
CA ALA A 241 -7.14 -9.34 -46.34
C ALA A 241 -5.93 -9.93 -45.56
N THR A 242 -6.23 -10.96 -44.76
CA THR A 242 -5.63 -12.31 -44.77
C THR A 242 -4.13 -12.50 -44.53
N GLY A 243 -3.81 -13.33 -43.52
CA GLY A 243 -2.50 -13.96 -43.38
C GLY A 243 -2.32 -14.69 -42.06
N SER A 244 -2.75 -15.95 -42.03
CA SER A 244 -2.53 -16.91 -40.93
C SER A 244 -1.24 -17.70 -41.18
N SER A 245 -0.38 -17.87 -40.16
CA SER A 245 0.41 -19.09 -39.87
C SER A 245 1.21 -18.90 -38.58
N THR A 246 0.77 -19.42 -37.42
CA THR A 246 1.08 -20.76 -36.85
C THR A 246 2.52 -20.97 -36.34
N SER A 247 2.69 -21.00 -35.01
CA SER A 247 3.17 -22.16 -34.21
C SER A 247 3.47 -21.67 -32.79
N SER A 248 2.62 -21.92 -31.80
CA SER A 248 2.54 -23.15 -30.98
C SER A 248 3.77 -23.42 -30.11
N PHE A 249 3.78 -22.85 -28.90
CA PHE A 249 4.17 -23.57 -27.69
C PHE A 249 3.20 -23.14 -26.56
N SER A 250 2.13 -23.91 -26.43
CA SER A 250 1.19 -23.85 -25.31
C SER A 250 1.12 -25.25 -24.73
N ALA A 251 1.66 -25.44 -23.52
CA ALA A 251 1.12 -26.37 -22.53
C ALA A 251 1.86 -26.20 -21.18
N TYR A 252 1.08 -26.37 -20.11
CA TYR A 252 1.35 -26.24 -18.67
C TYR A 252 1.35 -24.81 -18.11
N SER A 253 0.57 -24.47 -17.09
CA SER A 253 -0.64 -25.06 -16.49
C SER A 253 -1.12 -24.03 -15.48
N SER A 254 -2.41 -23.74 -15.51
CA SER A 254 -3.27 -23.41 -14.37
C SER A 254 -2.61 -23.33 -12.98
N TYR A 255 -2.47 -22.13 -12.42
CA TYR A 255 -2.57 -21.98 -10.97
C TYR A 255 -4.05 -21.88 -10.61
N GLN A 256 -4.58 -22.98 -10.09
CA GLN A 256 -5.84 -23.01 -9.38
C GLN A 256 -5.78 -22.00 -8.23
N SER A 257 -6.45 -20.86 -8.36
CA SER A 257 -6.72 -19.93 -7.26
C SER A 257 -7.82 -20.51 -6.38
N GLY A 258 -7.46 -21.55 -5.62
CA GLY A 258 -8.34 -22.20 -4.66
C GLY A 258 -7.69 -22.21 -3.29
N SER A 259 -7.69 -21.07 -2.58
CA SER A 259 -7.63 -21.09 -1.12
C SER A 259 -8.80 -20.30 -0.57
N TRP A 260 -9.80 -21.05 -0.14
CA TRP A 260 -10.93 -20.65 0.67
C TRP A 260 -10.43 -19.77 1.84
N ARG A 261 -10.78 -18.47 1.85
CA ARG A 261 -10.63 -17.60 3.02
C ARG A 261 -12.01 -17.25 3.57
N PRO A 262 -12.22 -17.26 4.91
CA PRO A 262 -13.50 -16.89 5.50
C PRO A 262 -13.81 -15.43 5.20
N SER A 263 -15.03 -15.15 4.72
CA SER A 263 -15.47 -13.77 4.52
C SER A 263 -15.48 -13.04 5.87
N ARG A 264 -14.68 -11.98 6.01
CA ARG A 264 -14.86 -11.01 7.11
C ARG A 264 -16.33 -10.57 7.10
N LYS A 265 -17.06 -10.75 8.21
CA LYS A 265 -18.42 -10.22 8.34
C LYS A 265 -18.30 -8.70 8.49
N ARG A 266 -18.41 -7.99 7.37
CA ARG A 266 -18.55 -6.53 7.35
C ARG A 266 -19.86 -6.18 8.10
N PRO A 267 -19.91 -5.05 8.83
CA PRO A 267 -21.15 -4.56 9.41
C PRO A 267 -22.24 -4.46 8.34
N ALA A 268 -23.50 -4.66 8.71
CA ALA A 268 -24.59 -4.45 7.78
C ALA A 268 -24.57 -2.99 7.31
N CYS A 269 -24.64 -2.77 5.99
CA CYS A 269 -24.80 -1.44 5.43
C CYS A 269 -26.03 -0.77 6.07
N PRO A 270 -25.90 0.43 6.68
CA PRO A 270 -27.00 1.08 7.39
C PRO A 270 -28.07 1.64 6.45
N PHE A 271 -27.77 1.73 5.16
CA PHE A 271 -28.64 2.30 4.14
C PHE A 271 -29.43 1.21 3.39
N PRO A 272 -30.73 1.43 3.09
CA PRO A 272 -31.51 0.52 2.28
C PRO A 272 -30.99 0.50 0.84
N ASN A 273 -31.17 -0.62 0.14
CA ASN A 273 -30.75 -0.72 -1.27
C ASN A 273 -31.69 0.10 -2.17
N PRO A 274 -31.20 1.17 -2.85
CA PRO A 274 -32.04 2.03 -3.68
C PRO A 274 -32.39 1.41 -5.04
N GLY A 275 -31.87 0.23 -5.38
CA GLY A 275 -32.18 -0.48 -6.61
C GLY A 275 -30.99 -0.62 -7.54
N ARG A 276 -31.24 -0.86 -8.84
CA ARG A 276 -30.20 -1.02 -9.86
C ARG A 276 -29.52 0.32 -10.14
N TRP A 277 -28.22 0.27 -10.37
CA TRP A 277 -27.52 1.42 -10.92
C TRP A 277 -27.99 1.65 -12.36
N GLU A 278 -28.04 2.90 -12.77
CA GLU A 278 -28.42 3.30 -14.13
C GLU A 278 -27.26 4.09 -14.72
N ASP A 279 -26.99 3.84 -16.00
CA ASP A 279 -25.90 4.51 -16.71
C ASP A 279 -26.06 6.04 -16.67
N GLY A 280 -24.96 6.74 -16.41
CA GLY A 280 -24.92 8.20 -16.25
C GLY A 280 -25.48 8.74 -14.92
N LYS A 281 -25.93 7.90 -13.97
CA LYS A 281 -26.31 8.34 -12.61
C LYS A 281 -25.18 8.10 -11.61
N PRO A 282 -25.06 8.92 -10.55
CA PRO A 282 -24.11 8.64 -9.47
C PRO A 282 -24.47 7.33 -8.76
N LEU A 283 -23.48 6.73 -8.10
CA LEU A 283 -23.75 5.67 -7.13
C LEU A 283 -24.52 6.27 -5.96
N LYS A 284 -25.41 5.49 -5.35
CA LYS A 284 -26.15 5.89 -4.15
C LYS A 284 -25.75 4.99 -2.99
N GLN A 285 -25.61 5.57 -1.80
CA GLN A 285 -25.43 4.80 -0.58
C GLN A 285 -26.51 3.72 -0.44
N GLY A 286 -26.11 2.53 0.02
CA GLY A 286 -26.97 1.35 0.10
C GLY A 286 -26.97 0.45 -1.13
N MET A 287 -26.46 0.92 -2.28
CA MET A 287 -26.35 0.07 -3.48
C MET A 287 -25.50 -1.18 -3.21
N ARG A 288 -25.94 -2.32 -3.77
CA ARG A 288 -25.31 -3.62 -3.60
C ARG A 288 -24.34 -3.90 -4.75
N VAL A 289 -23.04 -3.93 -4.46
CA VAL A 289 -21.98 -4.07 -5.46
C VAL A 289 -21.29 -5.42 -5.33
N ALA A 290 -21.08 -6.12 -6.43
CA ALA A 290 -20.27 -7.35 -6.48
C ALA A 290 -19.06 -7.15 -7.38
N PHE A 291 -17.96 -7.86 -7.09
CA PHE A 291 -16.73 -7.85 -7.92
C PHE A 291 -16.49 -9.23 -8.55
N SER A 292 -16.04 -9.24 -9.80
CA SER A 292 -15.66 -10.46 -10.54
C SER A 292 -14.30 -10.30 -11.23
N GLY A 293 -13.67 -11.42 -11.57
CA GLY A 293 -12.39 -11.45 -12.28
C GLY A 293 -11.16 -11.16 -11.41
N ASP A 294 -10.00 -11.11 -12.06
CA ASP A 294 -8.77 -10.56 -11.49
C ASP A 294 -8.83 -9.05 -11.61
N THR A 295 -8.77 -8.37 -10.46
CA THR A 295 -8.88 -6.92 -10.42
C THR A 295 -7.51 -6.27 -10.58
N SER A 296 -7.44 -5.22 -11.38
CA SER A 296 -6.24 -4.42 -11.61
C SER A 296 -5.81 -3.65 -10.36
N VAL A 297 -6.76 -3.34 -9.48
CA VAL A 297 -6.58 -2.86 -8.11
C VAL A 297 -6.80 -4.04 -7.15
N ASP A 298 -6.13 -4.07 -6.01
CA ASP A 298 -6.39 -5.10 -4.99
C ASP A 298 -7.88 -5.14 -4.62
N ARG A 299 -8.47 -6.34 -4.65
CA ARG A 299 -9.91 -6.52 -4.38
C ARG A 299 -10.30 -6.02 -3.00
N GLU A 300 -9.48 -6.23 -1.98
CA GLU A 300 -9.78 -5.75 -0.61
C GLU A 300 -9.86 -4.22 -0.60
N LEU A 301 -8.98 -3.53 -1.33
CA LEU A 301 -8.99 -2.07 -1.43
C LEU A 301 -10.23 -1.54 -2.16
N LEU A 302 -10.63 -2.16 -3.27
CA LEU A 302 -11.86 -1.79 -3.98
C LEU A 302 -13.10 -1.99 -3.11
N GLU A 303 -13.16 -3.10 -2.37
CA GLU A 303 -14.24 -3.37 -1.44
C GLU A 303 -14.26 -2.40 -0.26
N ASP A 304 -13.10 -2.02 0.27
CA ASP A 304 -12.98 -1.08 1.39
C ASP A 304 -13.41 0.33 0.98
N ARG A 305 -12.97 0.82 -0.18
CA ARG A 305 -13.41 2.13 -0.70
C ARG A 305 -14.91 2.17 -0.97
N ALA A 306 -15.45 1.09 -1.53
CA ALA A 306 -16.89 0.98 -1.74
C ALA A 306 -17.66 0.92 -0.42
N PHE A 307 -17.13 0.24 0.59
CA PHE A 307 -17.72 0.20 1.93
C PHE A 307 -17.69 1.58 2.62
N GLU A 308 -16.55 2.27 2.56
CA GLU A 308 -16.38 3.62 3.12
C GLU A 308 -17.30 4.64 2.44
N ALA A 309 -17.56 4.48 1.14
CA ALA A 309 -18.52 5.29 0.40
C ALA A 309 -20.00 4.95 0.70
N GLY A 310 -20.26 4.02 1.64
CA GLY A 310 -21.61 3.64 2.07
C GLY A 310 -22.30 2.64 1.15
N LEU A 311 -21.57 1.88 0.35
CA LEU A 311 -22.10 0.81 -0.50
C LEU A 311 -22.07 -0.56 0.22
N HIS A 312 -22.94 -1.47 -0.22
CA HIS A 312 -23.03 -2.82 0.31
C HIS A 312 -22.24 -3.80 -0.56
N ILE A 313 -21.16 -4.37 -0.02
CA ILE A 313 -20.34 -5.37 -0.72
C ILE A 313 -21.00 -6.74 -0.70
N ALA A 314 -21.35 -7.26 -1.88
CA ALA A 314 -22.00 -8.54 -2.08
C ALA A 314 -21.00 -9.61 -2.54
N THR A 315 -20.96 -10.74 -1.84
CA THR A 315 -20.13 -11.91 -2.21
C THR A 315 -20.64 -12.66 -3.44
N SER A 316 -21.89 -12.42 -3.85
CA SER A 316 -22.54 -13.04 -4.99
C SER A 316 -23.49 -12.08 -5.70
N VAL A 317 -23.78 -12.38 -6.98
CA VAL A 317 -24.76 -11.64 -7.79
C VAL A 317 -26.16 -12.26 -7.59
N SER A 318 -27.13 -11.44 -7.24
CA SER A 318 -28.55 -11.78 -7.10
C SER A 318 -29.44 -10.75 -7.80
N ARG A 319 -30.76 -10.94 -7.77
CA ARG A 319 -31.71 -9.94 -8.32
C ARG A 319 -31.67 -8.58 -7.60
N LEU A 320 -31.10 -8.54 -6.39
CA LEU A 320 -30.95 -7.31 -5.61
C LEU A 320 -29.58 -6.65 -5.84
N THR A 321 -28.66 -7.28 -6.57
CA THR A 321 -27.36 -6.66 -6.87
C THR A 321 -27.57 -5.46 -7.78
N SER A 322 -27.14 -4.29 -7.31
CA SER A 322 -27.28 -3.01 -8.01
C SER A 322 -26.32 -2.90 -9.18
N LEU A 323 -25.10 -3.43 -9.02
CA LEU A 323 -23.99 -3.27 -9.96
C LEU A 323 -22.99 -4.43 -9.83
N LEU A 324 -22.45 -4.89 -10.96
CA LEU A 324 -21.28 -5.77 -11.03
C LEU A 324 -20.08 -4.97 -11.54
N VAL A 325 -18.94 -5.11 -10.87
CA VAL A 325 -17.66 -4.51 -11.27
C VAL A 325 -16.72 -5.60 -11.79
N THR A 326 -16.28 -5.48 -13.03
CA THR A 326 -15.33 -6.40 -13.68
C THR A 326 -14.75 -5.78 -14.94
N ASN A 327 -13.44 -5.93 -15.15
CA ASN A 327 -12.79 -5.55 -16.42
C ASN A 327 -13.05 -6.56 -17.55
N ASP A 328 -13.57 -7.74 -17.22
CA ASP A 328 -13.95 -8.78 -18.20
C ASP A 328 -15.44 -9.15 -18.04
N PRO A 329 -16.36 -8.37 -18.64
CA PRO A 329 -17.80 -8.62 -18.57
C PRO A 329 -18.22 -9.91 -19.31
N ASP A 330 -17.41 -10.34 -20.28
CA ASP A 330 -17.70 -11.51 -21.09
C ASP A 330 -17.17 -12.82 -20.53
N SER A 331 -16.32 -12.76 -19.50
CA SER A 331 -15.81 -13.92 -18.78
C SER A 331 -16.90 -14.96 -18.44
N GLY A 332 -16.51 -16.23 -18.43
CA GLY A 332 -17.37 -17.36 -18.06
C GLY A 332 -17.60 -17.51 -16.55
N THR A 333 -17.31 -16.51 -15.72
CA THR A 333 -17.46 -16.64 -14.27
C THR A 333 -18.93 -16.78 -13.86
N SER A 334 -19.18 -17.39 -12.69
CA SER A 334 -20.53 -17.51 -12.16
C SER A 334 -21.20 -16.15 -11.89
N LYS A 335 -20.42 -15.08 -11.68
CA LYS A 335 -20.94 -13.74 -11.40
C LYS A 335 -21.34 -12.99 -12.67
N THR A 336 -20.52 -13.02 -13.72
CA THR A 336 -20.87 -12.44 -15.03
C THR A 336 -22.05 -13.17 -15.68
N THR A 337 -22.09 -14.50 -15.57
CA THR A 337 -23.23 -15.31 -16.03
C THR A 337 -24.53 -14.92 -15.31
N LYS A 338 -24.50 -14.79 -13.98
CA LYS A 338 -25.66 -14.35 -13.19
C LYS A 338 -26.05 -12.90 -13.45
N ALA A 339 -25.07 -12.01 -13.66
CA ALA A 339 -25.34 -10.62 -14.00
C ALA A 339 -26.13 -10.52 -15.31
N ARG A 340 -25.72 -11.26 -16.34
CA ARG A 340 -26.49 -11.38 -17.60
C ARG A 340 -27.90 -11.93 -17.36
N ALA A 341 -28.03 -13.04 -16.64
CA ALA A 341 -29.33 -13.67 -16.39
C ALA A 341 -30.31 -12.77 -15.61
N TYR A 342 -29.81 -11.92 -14.72
CA TYR A 342 -30.64 -11.01 -13.93
C TYR A 342 -30.77 -9.61 -14.53
N GLY A 343 -30.06 -9.28 -15.62
CA GLY A 343 -29.98 -7.93 -16.15
C GLY A 343 -29.30 -6.96 -15.17
N THR A 344 -28.25 -7.41 -14.49
CA THR A 344 -27.46 -6.56 -13.59
C THR A 344 -26.48 -5.73 -14.42
N PRO A 345 -26.49 -4.39 -14.27
CA PRO A 345 -25.51 -3.53 -14.93
C PRO A 345 -24.09 -3.95 -14.60
N VAL A 346 -23.20 -3.85 -15.58
CA VAL A 346 -21.79 -4.19 -15.45
C VAL A 346 -20.96 -2.98 -15.85
N ILE A 347 -19.99 -2.61 -15.03
CA ILE A 347 -18.99 -1.59 -15.36
C ILE A 347 -17.59 -2.12 -15.07
N ASP A 348 -16.60 -1.52 -15.72
CA ASP A 348 -15.20 -1.80 -15.43
C ASP A 348 -14.75 -1.13 -14.12
N GLU A 349 -13.58 -1.54 -13.62
CA GLU A 349 -13.02 -1.05 -12.36
C GLU A 349 -12.65 0.42 -12.41
N ALA A 350 -12.25 0.93 -13.57
CA ALA A 350 -11.85 2.33 -13.73
C ALA A 350 -13.08 3.23 -13.62
N ALA A 351 -14.16 2.91 -14.34
CA ALA A 351 -15.45 3.57 -14.27
C ALA A 351 -16.03 3.50 -12.84
N PHE A 352 -15.93 2.34 -12.19
CA PHE A 352 -16.35 2.20 -10.80
C PHE A 352 -15.53 3.09 -9.85
N GLY A 353 -14.21 3.16 -10.04
CA GLY A 353 -13.32 4.02 -9.27
C GLY A 353 -13.64 5.51 -9.41
N GLN A 354 -14.13 5.95 -10.57
CA GLN A 354 -14.60 7.32 -10.78
C GLN A 354 -15.93 7.57 -10.06
N LEU A 355 -16.90 6.67 -10.21
CA LEU A 355 -18.20 6.79 -9.54
C LEU A 355 -18.11 6.74 -8.01
N LEU A 356 -17.08 6.10 -7.46
CA LEU A 356 -16.82 6.08 -6.01
C LEU A 356 -16.42 7.43 -5.42
N GLN A 357 -15.99 8.40 -6.24
CA GLN A 357 -15.58 9.71 -5.74
C GLN A 357 -16.76 10.59 -5.35
N ASP A 358 -17.94 10.35 -5.93
CA ASP A 358 -19.15 11.15 -5.70
C ASP A 358 -20.36 10.22 -5.52
N VAL A 359 -20.41 9.54 -4.38
CA VAL A 359 -21.53 8.68 -4.01
C VAL A 359 -22.62 9.53 -3.34
N ALA A 360 -23.77 9.61 -4.00
CA ALA A 360 -24.92 10.32 -3.50
C ALA A 360 -25.45 9.70 -2.18
N PRO A 361 -25.88 10.53 -1.22
CA PRO A 361 -26.37 10.06 0.07
C PRO A 361 -27.64 9.21 -0.09
N ALA A 362 -27.89 8.33 0.87
CA ALA A 362 -29.13 7.56 0.91
C ALA A 362 -30.33 8.50 1.11
N GLU A 363 -31.44 8.20 0.45
CA GLU A 363 -32.69 8.93 0.70
C GLU A 363 -33.13 8.65 2.15
N THR A 364 -33.19 9.71 2.97
CA THR A 364 -33.62 9.61 4.37
C THR A 364 -35.02 9.00 4.38
N PRO A 365 -35.28 7.94 5.17
CA PRO A 365 -36.65 7.47 5.34
C PRO A 365 -37.47 8.64 5.89
N ALA A 366 -38.55 8.99 5.21
CA ALA A 366 -39.48 10.03 5.65
C ALA A 366 -39.81 9.79 7.13
N GLY A 367 -39.48 10.76 7.97
CA GLY A 367 -39.62 10.65 9.41
C GLY A 367 -41.02 10.19 9.80
N THR A 368 -41.09 9.19 10.67
CA THR A 368 -42.31 8.84 11.38
C THR A 368 -42.86 10.11 12.06
N PRO A 369 -44.13 10.51 11.83
CA PRO A 369 -44.71 11.65 12.53
C PRO A 369 -44.68 11.36 14.03
N GLY A 370 -44.14 12.30 14.81
CA GLY A 370 -44.00 12.15 16.25
C GLY A 370 -45.33 11.85 16.95
N GLU A 371 -45.30 10.85 17.82
CA GLU A 371 -46.30 10.69 18.87
C GLU A 371 -46.04 11.77 19.94
N ARG A 372 -47.07 12.59 20.17
CA ARG A 372 -47.20 13.46 21.34
C ARG A 372 -47.74 12.67 22.52
#